data_AF-A0A976HRW6-F1
#
_entry.id   AF-A0A976HRW6-F1
#
_cell.length_a   1.000
_cell.length_b   1.000
_cell.length_c   1.000
_cell.angle_alpha   90.00
_cell.angle_beta   90.00
_cell.angle_gamma   90.00
#
_symmetry.space_group_name_H-M   'P 1'
#
loop_
_entity.id
_entity.type
_entity.pdbx_description
1 polymer ?
#
loop_
_entity_poly.entity_id
_entity_poly.type
_entity_poly.pdbx_seq_one_letter_code
_entity_poly.pdbx_strand_id
1 'polypeptide(L)'
;MKTFIFSFLFVATALSCNKETTNPTPEQCVRVKVIAEICGQAALQIQDPAFYQYGEDGWKSADGQVHDHSFFTEFNCTDYDYLQKTFNNKLIGAEFTMKFVENNDLGSCARCKAALGNRPTKSNWIKISENCASTK
;
A
#
# COMPACT_ATOMS: atom_id res chain seq x y z
N MET A 1 18.73 60.78 18.82
CA MET A 1 18.44 59.71 19.79
C MET A 1 16.95 59.54 19.91
N LYS A 2 16.42 58.37 19.52
CA LYS A 2 15.14 57.79 19.97
C LYS A 2 15.02 56.39 19.39
N THR A 3 15.48 55.43 20.16
CA THR A 3 15.30 53.99 19.98
C THR A 3 13.83 53.65 20.19
N PHE A 4 13.20 53.01 19.20
CA PHE A 4 11.92 52.33 19.40
C PHE A 4 12.16 50.83 19.38
N ILE A 5 12.08 50.23 20.57
CA ILE A 5 12.02 48.80 20.81
C ILE A 5 10.53 48.44 20.88
N PHE A 6 10.06 47.59 19.98
CA PHE A 6 8.82 46.81 20.09
C PHE A 6 9.05 45.54 19.26
N SER A 7 9.54 44.45 19.85
CA SER A 7 8.79 43.42 20.58
C SER A 7 7.85 42.60 19.68
N PHE A 8 8.36 41.42 19.30
CA PHE A 8 7.68 40.13 19.11
C PHE A 8 6.24 40.09 18.57
N LEU A 9 6.07 39.47 17.40
CA LEU A 9 4.98 38.51 17.20
C LEU A 9 5.46 37.32 16.35
N PHE A 10 5.74 36.22 17.03
CA PHE A 10 6.02 34.90 16.47
C PHE A 10 4.67 34.31 16.04
N VAL A 11 4.41 34.21 14.74
CA VAL A 11 3.30 33.39 14.23
C VAL A 11 3.91 32.23 13.47
N ALA A 12 4.29 31.20 14.24
CA ALA A 12 4.56 29.88 13.69
C ALA A 12 3.20 29.28 13.29
N THR A 13 2.81 29.41 12.03
CA THR A 13 1.75 28.57 11.47
C THR A 13 2.31 27.16 11.32
N ALA A 14 2.37 26.44 12.43
CA ALA A 14 2.38 24.98 12.41
C ALA A 14 0.99 24.56 11.94
N LEU A 15 0.76 24.62 10.62
CA LEU A 15 -0.21 23.76 9.97
C LEU A 15 0.30 22.33 10.17
N SER A 16 -0.02 21.77 11.35
CA SER A 16 0.02 20.35 11.56
C SER A 16 -0.98 19.75 10.59
N CYS A 17 -0.50 19.36 9.42
CA CYS A 17 -1.13 18.36 8.59
C CYS A 17 -1.08 17.03 9.36
N ASN A 18 -1.89 16.92 10.42
CA ASN A 18 -2.34 15.61 10.87
C ASN A 18 -3.28 15.11 9.78
N LYS A 19 -2.71 14.49 8.74
CA LYS A 19 -3.43 13.44 8.05
C LYS A 19 -3.63 12.36 9.11
N GLU A 20 -4.76 12.43 9.81
CA GLU A 20 -5.26 11.26 10.51
C GLU A 20 -5.38 10.18 9.45
N THR A 21 -4.44 9.24 9.49
CA THR A 21 -4.52 7.99 8.77
C THR A 21 -5.68 7.26 9.43
N THR A 22 -6.89 7.49 8.94
CA THR A 22 -8.05 6.66 9.28
C THR A 22 -7.69 5.26 8.80
N ASN A 23 -7.23 4.43 9.74
CA ASN A 23 -6.91 3.04 9.48
C ASN A 23 -8.11 2.42 8.76
N PRO A 24 -7.90 1.78 7.61
CA PRO A 24 -8.98 1.13 6.88
C PRO A 24 -9.67 0.15 7.82
N THR A 25 -11.01 0.21 7.90
CA THR A 25 -11.75 -0.72 8.73
C THR A 25 -11.49 -2.15 8.24
N PRO A 26 -11.08 -3.10 9.11
CA PRO A 26 -10.67 -4.47 8.73
C PRO A 26 -11.71 -5.30 7.96
N GLU A 27 -12.91 -4.76 7.74
CA GLU A 27 -14.04 -5.45 7.13
C GLU A 27 -14.22 -5.15 5.64
N GLN A 28 -13.64 -4.05 5.14
CA GLN A 28 -13.86 -3.58 3.77
C GLN A 28 -12.98 -4.31 2.74
N CYS A 29 -13.64 -4.80 1.69
CA CYS A 29 -13.01 -5.48 0.58
C CYS A 29 -12.55 -4.47 -0.46
N VAL A 30 -11.30 -4.60 -0.90
CA VAL A 30 -10.66 -3.67 -1.84
C VAL A 30 -10.10 -4.47 -3.01
N ARG A 31 -10.51 -4.11 -4.23
CA ARG A 31 -9.94 -4.68 -5.44
C ARG A 31 -8.61 -4.03 -5.75
N VAL A 32 -7.61 -4.86 -5.97
CA VAL A 32 -6.24 -4.44 -6.30
C VAL A 32 -5.71 -5.20 -7.49
N LYS A 33 -4.73 -4.59 -8.16
CA LYS A 33 -3.95 -5.19 -9.25
C LYS A 33 -2.49 -5.27 -8.84
N VAL A 34 -1.83 -6.39 -9.10
CA VAL A 34 -0.37 -6.49 -8.93
C VAL A 34 0.33 -5.76 -10.07
N ILE A 35 1.17 -4.79 -9.74
CA ILE A 35 1.95 -4.03 -10.75
C ILE A 35 3.42 -4.41 -10.74
N ALA A 36 3.96 -4.86 -9.60
CA ALA A 36 5.28 -5.49 -9.52
C ALA A 36 5.29 -6.52 -8.39
N GLU A 37 6.04 -7.61 -8.55
CA GLU A 37 6.17 -8.65 -7.54
C GLU A 37 7.55 -9.30 -7.59
N ILE A 38 8.10 -9.57 -6.41
CA ILE A 38 9.28 -10.41 -6.24
C ILE A 38 9.27 -11.09 -4.87
N CYS A 39 9.24 -12.42 -4.88
CA CYS A 39 9.40 -13.25 -3.68
C CYS A 39 8.44 -12.90 -2.53
N GLY A 40 7.18 -12.60 -2.88
CA GLY A 40 6.13 -12.26 -1.94
C GLY A 40 6.11 -10.79 -1.52
N GLN A 41 7.06 -9.98 -1.99
CA GLN A 41 6.98 -8.52 -1.93
C GLN A 41 6.26 -8.01 -3.17
N ALA A 42 5.30 -7.11 -3.00
CA ALA A 42 4.52 -6.61 -4.13
C ALA A 42 4.25 -5.11 -4.03
N ALA A 43 4.23 -4.48 -5.20
CA ALA A 43 3.55 -3.21 -5.41
C ALA A 43 2.15 -3.54 -5.95
N LEU A 44 1.13 -3.00 -5.30
CA LEU A 44 -0.28 -3.18 -5.65
C LEU A 44 -0.89 -1.83 -6.05
N GLN A 45 -1.75 -1.84 -7.06
CA GLN A 45 -2.54 -0.68 -7.48
C GLN A 45 -3.98 -0.86 -7.05
N ILE A 46 -4.51 0.12 -6.30
CA ILE A 46 -5.91 0.15 -5.88
C ILE A 46 -6.80 0.44 -7.10
N GLN A 47 -7.86 -0.37 -7.27
CA GLN A 47 -8.80 -0.20 -8.38
C GLN A 47 -10.04 0.61 -7.98
N ASP A 48 -10.37 0.62 -6.68
CA ASP A 48 -11.59 1.24 -6.15
C ASP A 48 -11.35 2.68 -5.66
N PRO A 49 -12.02 3.71 -6.23
CA PRO A 49 -11.78 5.11 -5.90
C PRO A 49 -11.97 5.47 -4.42
N ALA A 50 -12.87 4.76 -3.72
CA ALA A 50 -13.11 4.95 -2.29
C ALA A 50 -11.86 4.69 -1.43
N PHE A 51 -10.88 3.96 -1.97
CA PHE A 51 -9.68 3.52 -1.26
C PHE A 51 -8.39 4.15 -1.79
N TYR A 52 -8.44 5.03 -2.79
CA TYR A 52 -7.24 5.64 -3.40
C TYR A 52 -6.34 6.37 -2.39
N GLN A 53 -6.91 6.89 -1.30
CA GLN A 53 -6.15 7.50 -0.20
C GLN A 53 -5.10 6.58 0.46
N TYR A 54 -5.28 5.26 0.36
CA TYR A 54 -4.33 4.27 0.91
C TYR A 54 -3.15 3.99 -0.03
N GLY A 55 -3.21 4.48 -1.28
CA GLY A 55 -2.11 4.44 -2.24
C GLY A 55 -1.45 5.81 -2.45
N GLU A 56 -0.32 5.82 -3.13
CA GLU A 56 0.39 7.01 -3.56
C GLU A 56 0.35 7.16 -5.08
N ASP A 57 0.39 8.42 -5.52
CA ASP A 57 0.32 8.79 -6.93
C ASP A 57 1.71 9.03 -7.51
N GLY A 58 1.85 8.76 -8.80
CA GLY A 58 3.10 9.01 -9.53
C GLY A 58 4.24 8.05 -9.21
N TRP A 59 3.99 6.89 -8.59
CA TRP A 59 5.04 5.90 -8.37
C TRP A 59 5.51 5.36 -9.72
N LYS A 60 6.82 5.38 -9.95
CA LYS A 60 7.44 4.89 -11.18
C LYS A 60 8.01 3.50 -10.97
N SER A 61 7.55 2.52 -11.71
CA SER A 61 8.07 1.15 -11.70
C SER A 61 9.46 1.06 -12.37
N ALA A 62 10.12 -0.09 -12.20
CA ALA A 62 11.48 -0.30 -12.74
C ALA A 62 11.54 -0.28 -14.29
N ASP A 63 10.45 -0.61 -14.97
CA ASP A 63 10.30 -0.50 -16.43
C ASP A 63 9.89 0.91 -16.89
N GLY A 64 9.74 1.84 -15.94
CA GLY A 64 9.50 3.25 -16.20
C GLY A 64 8.03 3.64 -16.37
N GLN A 65 7.10 2.70 -16.20
CA GLN A 65 5.67 3.01 -16.13
C GLN A 65 5.35 3.80 -14.86
N VAL A 66 4.35 4.68 -14.95
CA VAL A 66 3.89 5.49 -13.81
C VAL A 66 2.53 4.96 -13.39
N HIS A 67 2.38 4.71 -12.09
CA HIS A 67 1.17 4.18 -11.50
C HIS A 67 0.68 5.09 -10.38
N ASP A 68 -0.61 5.39 -10.44
CA ASP A 68 -1.32 6.09 -9.38
C ASP A 68 -1.99 5.10 -8.42
N HIS A 69 -2.25 5.58 -7.21
CA HIS A 69 -2.92 4.83 -6.14
C HIS A 69 -2.22 3.49 -5.80
N SER A 70 -0.90 3.50 -5.82
CA SER A 70 -0.08 2.32 -5.57
C SER A 70 0.42 2.23 -4.13
N PHE A 71 0.62 1.03 -3.61
CA PHE A 71 1.21 0.82 -2.29
C PHE A 71 2.02 -0.49 -2.26
N PHE A 72 2.95 -0.56 -1.32
CA PHE A 72 3.75 -1.74 -1.06
C PHE A 72 3.10 -2.66 -0.02
N THR A 73 3.22 -3.97 -0.22
CA THR A 73 2.88 -4.98 0.80
C THR A 73 3.86 -6.14 0.73
N GLU A 74 3.92 -6.91 1.80
CA GLU A 74 4.45 -8.26 1.78
C GLU A 74 3.30 -9.23 2.04
N PHE A 75 3.09 -10.16 1.11
CA PHE A 75 2.13 -11.24 1.30
C PHE A 75 2.62 -12.14 2.43
N ASN A 76 1.71 -12.69 3.24
CA ASN A 76 2.08 -13.80 4.10
C ASN A 76 2.23 -15.08 3.25
N CYS A 77 2.85 -16.11 3.83
CA CYS A 77 3.17 -17.34 3.10
C CYS A 77 1.93 -18.05 2.55
N THR A 78 0.83 -18.06 3.31
CA THR A 78 -0.42 -18.71 2.89
C THR A 78 -1.08 -17.96 1.72
N ASP A 79 -1.19 -16.64 1.83
CA ASP A 79 -1.75 -15.77 0.81
C ASP A 79 -0.90 -15.78 -0.47
N TYR A 80 0.42 -15.78 -0.32
CA TYR A 80 1.33 -15.86 -1.46
C TYR A 80 1.20 -17.19 -2.21
N ASP A 81 1.20 -18.33 -1.50
CA ASP A 81 1.01 -19.65 -2.11
C ASP A 81 -0.37 -19.77 -2.78
N TYR A 82 -1.41 -19.23 -2.14
CA TYR A 82 -2.75 -19.15 -2.73
C TYR A 82 -2.76 -18.34 -4.04
N LEU A 83 -2.17 -17.15 -4.07
CA LEU A 83 -2.10 -16.34 -5.29
C LEU A 83 -1.29 -17.03 -6.39
N GLN A 84 -0.13 -17.59 -6.05
CA GLN A 84 0.73 -18.31 -6.99
C GLN A 84 -0.02 -19.46 -7.65
N LYS A 85 -0.80 -20.24 -6.87
CA LYS A 85 -1.66 -21.31 -7.41
C LYS A 85 -2.80 -20.75 -8.26
N THR A 86 -3.53 -19.76 -7.75
CA THR A 86 -4.68 -19.16 -8.43
C THR A 86 -4.32 -18.56 -9.79
N PHE A 87 -3.17 -17.92 -9.89
CA PHE A 87 -2.71 -17.23 -11.10
C PHE A 87 -1.60 -17.97 -11.86
N ASN A 88 -1.40 -19.27 -11.62
CA ASN A 88 -0.41 -20.11 -12.30
C ASN A 88 1.01 -19.49 -12.33
N ASN A 89 1.44 -18.95 -11.19
CA ASN A 89 2.70 -18.24 -10.98
C ASN A 89 2.88 -16.95 -11.81
N LYS A 90 1.80 -16.38 -12.37
CA LYS A 90 1.81 -15.13 -13.13
C LYS A 90 1.07 -14.04 -12.36
N LEU A 91 1.73 -13.47 -11.35
CA LEU A 91 1.11 -12.46 -10.48
C LEU A 91 1.03 -11.08 -11.12
N ILE A 92 2.03 -10.64 -11.89
CA ILE A 92 2.00 -9.30 -12.49
C ILE A 92 0.77 -9.16 -13.41
N GLY A 93 -0.04 -8.13 -13.16
CA GLY A 93 -1.29 -7.89 -13.85
C GLY A 93 -2.50 -8.63 -13.28
N ALA A 94 -2.31 -9.56 -12.34
CA ALA A 94 -3.40 -10.25 -11.66
C ALA A 94 -4.19 -9.29 -10.78
N GLU A 95 -5.50 -9.48 -10.76
CA GLU A 95 -6.42 -8.71 -9.93
C GLU A 95 -7.11 -9.62 -8.93
N PHE A 96 -7.18 -9.16 -7.68
CA PHE A 96 -7.80 -9.90 -6.59
C PHE A 96 -8.36 -8.93 -5.55
N THR A 97 -9.17 -9.47 -4.64
CA THR A 97 -9.75 -8.70 -3.55
C THR A 97 -9.04 -9.01 -2.25
N MET A 98 -8.78 -7.97 -1.47
CA MET A 98 -8.10 -8.07 -0.18
C MET A 98 -8.80 -7.21 0.85
N LYS A 99 -8.41 -7.39 2.11
CA LYS A 99 -8.74 -6.49 3.21
C LYS A 99 -7.45 -5.92 3.75
N PHE A 100 -7.47 -4.64 4.11
CA PHE A 100 -6.40 -4.08 4.91
C PHE A 100 -6.47 -4.62 6.33
N VAL A 101 -5.31 -4.84 6.94
CA VAL A 101 -5.17 -5.31 8.32
C VAL A 101 -4.13 -4.48 9.04
N GLU A 102 -4.19 -4.45 10.37
CA GLU A 102 -3.20 -3.70 11.16
C GLU A 102 -1.84 -4.39 11.20
N ASN A 103 -1.82 -5.72 11.09
CA ASN A 103 -0.61 -6.52 11.13
C ASN A 103 -0.78 -7.73 10.21
N ASN A 104 0.33 -8.18 9.61
CA ASN A 104 0.38 -9.39 8.82
C ASN A 104 1.39 -10.35 9.44
N ASP A 105 0.93 -11.51 9.90
CA ASP A 105 1.83 -12.61 10.24
C ASP A 105 2.38 -13.19 8.93
N LEU A 106 3.63 -12.90 8.61
CA LEU A 106 4.27 -13.36 7.37
C LEU A 106 4.33 -14.88 7.29
N GLY A 107 4.29 -15.59 8.41
CA GLY A 107 4.48 -17.03 8.52
C GLY A 107 5.89 -17.48 8.16
N SER A 108 6.13 -18.80 8.25
CA SER A 108 7.42 -19.43 7.93
C SER A 108 7.33 -20.19 6.61
N CYS A 109 7.95 -19.65 5.56
CA CYS A 109 8.13 -20.35 4.27
C CYS A 109 9.45 -19.95 3.63
N ALA A 110 9.94 -20.77 2.70
CA ALA A 110 11.12 -20.45 1.90
C ALA A 110 10.80 -19.30 0.95
N ARG A 111 11.46 -18.15 1.13
CA ARG A 111 11.43 -17.02 0.20
C ARG A 111 12.82 -16.81 -0.39
N CYS A 112 12.87 -16.30 -1.62
CA CYS A 112 14.15 -15.87 -2.15
C CYS A 112 14.65 -14.62 -1.40
N LYS A 113 15.96 -14.33 -1.49
CA LYS A 113 16.59 -13.16 -0.84
C LYS A 113 16.46 -11.86 -1.63
N ALA A 114 15.84 -11.88 -2.81
CA ALA A 114 15.68 -10.69 -3.62
C ALA A 114 14.64 -9.76 -3.00
N ALA A 115 14.81 -8.46 -3.22
CA ALA A 115 13.92 -7.43 -2.72
C ALA A 115 13.47 -6.54 -3.87
N LEU A 116 12.27 -5.97 -3.75
CA LEU A 116 11.77 -4.99 -4.68
C LEU A 116 12.54 -3.67 -4.49
N GLY A 117 13.60 -3.48 -5.27
CA GLY A 117 14.56 -2.39 -5.07
C GLY A 117 13.99 -0.98 -5.20
N ASN A 118 12.95 -0.81 -6.04
CA ASN A 118 12.17 0.41 -6.13
C ASN A 118 10.72 0.06 -5.80
N ARG A 119 10.27 0.40 -4.60
CA ARG A 119 8.91 0.11 -4.10
C ARG A 119 8.17 1.40 -3.79
N PRO A 120 6.82 1.41 -3.83
CA PRO A 120 6.05 2.53 -3.32
C PRO A 120 6.43 2.90 -1.88
N THR A 121 6.38 4.18 -1.54
CA THR A 121 6.72 4.67 -0.18
C THR A 121 5.62 4.34 0.82
N LYS A 122 4.35 4.42 0.41
CA LYS A 122 3.22 3.93 1.20
C LYS A 122 3.24 2.40 1.28
N SER A 123 3.11 1.90 2.51
CA SER A 123 3.03 0.46 2.79
C SER A 123 1.77 0.16 3.57
N ASN A 124 1.07 -0.91 3.22
CA ASN A 124 -0.09 -1.39 3.97
C ASN A 124 -0.01 -2.89 4.12
N TRP A 125 -0.45 -3.39 5.27
CA TRP A 125 -0.64 -4.81 5.48
C TRP A 125 -2.00 -5.24 4.94
N ILE A 126 -2.02 -6.40 4.28
CA ILE A 126 -3.22 -6.93 3.66
C ILE A 126 -3.41 -8.40 4.01
N LYS A 127 -4.65 -8.84 3.93
CA LYS A 127 -5.03 -10.25 3.98
C LYS A 127 -5.94 -10.56 2.81
N ILE A 128 -5.68 -11.67 2.14
CA ILE A 128 -6.58 -12.15 1.08
C ILE A 128 -7.81 -12.75 1.74
N SER A 129 -8.99 -12.37 1.28
CA SER A 129 -10.23 -12.85 1.84
C SER A 129 -11.13 -13.42 0.75
N GLU A 130 -11.31 -14.74 0.77
CA GLU A 130 -12.29 -15.42 -0.09
C GLU A 130 -13.72 -14.94 0.19
N ASN A 131 -14.00 -14.47 1.41
CA ASN A 131 -15.28 -13.89 1.80
C ASN A 131 -15.55 -12.54 1.13
N CYS A 132 -14.58 -11.96 0.42
CA CYS A 132 -14.79 -10.82 -0.46
C CYS A 132 -15.33 -11.19 -1.85
N ALA A 133 -15.56 -12.48 -2.14
CA ALA A 133 -16.02 -12.97 -3.44
C ALA A 133 -17.53 -12.76 -3.72
N SER A 134 -18.25 -11.99 -2.90
CA SER A 134 -19.72 -11.88 -3.00
C SER A 134 -20.19 -10.44 -3.04
N THR A 135 -19.90 -9.74 -4.14
CA THR A 135 -20.77 -8.65 -4.61
C THR A 135 -20.61 -8.56 -6.12
N LYS A 136 -21.35 -9.43 -6.81
CA LYS A 136 -21.73 -9.20 -8.21
C LYS A 136 -22.85 -8.17 -8.25
#